data_AF-A0A2P5FL36-F1
#
_entry.id   AF-A0A2P5FL36-F1
#
_cell.length_a   1.000
_cell.length_b   1.000
_cell.length_c   1.000
_cell.angle_alpha   90.00
_cell.angle_beta   90.00
_cell.angle_gamma   90.00
#
_symmetry.space_group_name_H-M   'P 1'
#
loop_
_entity.id
_entity.type
_entity.pdbx_description
1 polymer ?
#
loop_
_entity_poly.entity_id
_entity_poly.type
_entity_poly.pdbx_seq_one_letter_code
_entity_poly.pdbx_strand_id
1 'polypeptide(L)'
;MFFPRPLLLLASRLTFFYFVSTNAFAAAQLPKTEVEGLRDIAKTLGKRDWNFSVDPCSGQYGWVTPNPVKGSENAISCNCSFSNATVCHVTSMYNI
;
A
#
# COMPACT_ATOMS: atom_id res chain seq x y z
N MET A 1 6.83 46.81 -25.40
CA MET A 1 7.38 45.49 -25.78
C MET A 1 6.22 44.61 -26.21
N PHE A 2 6.06 44.43 -27.52
CA PHE A 2 5.00 43.60 -28.13
C PHE A 2 5.50 42.16 -28.21
N PHE A 3 5.13 41.34 -27.24
CA PHE A 3 5.31 39.89 -27.38
C PHE A 3 4.28 39.36 -28.40
N PRO A 4 4.71 38.66 -29.48
CA PRO A 4 3.82 38.29 -30.56
C PRO A 4 2.82 37.22 -30.08
N ARG A 5 1.53 37.45 -30.38
CA ARG A 5 0.36 36.61 -30.03
C ARG A 5 0.52 35.07 -30.26
N PRO A 6 1.24 34.55 -31.28
CA PRO A 6 1.40 33.10 -31.44
C PRO A 6 2.32 32.44 -30.39
N LEU A 7 3.20 33.21 -29.73
CA LEU A 7 4.13 32.68 -28.72
C LEU A 7 3.42 32.34 -27.40
N LEU A 8 2.36 33.09 -27.07
CA LEU A 8 1.52 32.87 -25.89
C LEU A 8 0.69 31.58 -25.97
N LEU A 9 0.25 31.20 -27.17
CA LEU A 9 -0.55 29.98 -27.39
C LEU A 9 0.30 28.70 -27.27
N LEU A 10 1.57 28.76 -27.69
CA LEU A 10 2.52 27.65 -27.55
C LEU A 10 2.93 27.43 -26.09
N ALA A 11 3.16 28.52 -25.34
CA ALA A 11 3.46 28.45 -23.90
C ALA A 11 2.29 27.85 -23.09
N SER A 12 1.05 28.20 -23.45
CA SER A 12 -0.17 27.67 -22.80
C SER A 12 -0.34 26.15 -22.93
N ARG A 13 0.11 25.55 -24.04
CA ARG A 13 0.08 24.10 -24.23
C ARG A 13 1.15 23.37 -23.40
N LEU A 14 2.34 23.95 -23.26
CA LEU A 14 3.42 23.37 -22.45
C LEU A 14 3.11 23.38 -20.95
N THR A 15 2.37 24.38 -20.46
CA THR A 15 1.93 24.45 -19.05
C THR A 15 0.85 23.42 -18.68
N PHE A 16 0.02 23.00 -19.64
CA PHE A 16 -1.04 21.99 -19.37
C PHE A 16 -0.48 20.57 -19.19
N PHE A 17 0.64 20.24 -19.87
CA PHE A 17 1.33 18.95 -19.72
C PHE A 17 2.09 18.80 -18.40
N TYR A 18 2.50 19.91 -17.75
CA TYR A 18 3.26 19.87 -16.50
C TYR A 18 2.40 19.62 -15.25
N PHE A 19 1.10 19.95 -15.32
CA PHE A 19 0.19 19.84 -14.17
C PHE A 19 -0.37 18.43 -13.95
N VAL A 20 -0.18 17.51 -14.91
CA VAL A 20 -0.51 16.07 -14.76
C VAL A 20 0.67 15.32 -14.13
N SER A 21 1.34 15.94 -13.17
CA SER A 21 2.23 15.24 -12.26
C SER A 21 1.33 14.61 -11.20
N THR A 22 0.89 13.38 -11.47
CA THR A 22 0.15 12.55 -10.52
C THR A 22 0.98 12.43 -9.24
N ASN A 23 0.49 13.03 -8.15
CA ASN A 23 0.98 12.73 -6.82
C ASN A 23 0.56 11.28 -6.51
N ALA A 24 1.40 10.32 -6.89
CA ALA A 24 1.32 8.98 -6.37
C ALA A 24 1.75 9.06 -4.90
N PHE A 25 0.77 9.18 -3.99
CA PHE A 25 1.03 8.88 -2.59
C PHE A 25 1.54 7.44 -2.56
N ALA A 26 2.82 7.27 -2.23
CA ALA A 26 3.34 5.96 -1.91
C ALA A 26 2.48 5.46 -0.76
N ALA A 27 1.65 4.44 -1.02
CA ALA A 27 0.88 3.79 0.03
C ALA A 27 1.88 3.35 1.11
N ALA A 28 1.61 3.65 2.38
CA ALA A 28 2.45 3.19 3.47
C ALA A 28 2.57 1.67 3.37
N GLN A 29 3.81 1.15 3.37
CA GLN A 29 4.06 -0.28 3.19
C GLN A 29 4.63 -0.90 4.46
N LEU A 30 4.37 -2.20 4.61
CA LEU A 30 5.02 -3.00 5.62
C LEU A 30 6.53 -3.16 5.32
N PRO A 31 7.43 -2.98 6.29
CA PRO A 31 8.85 -3.25 6.13
C PRO A 31 9.12 -4.67 5.64
N LYS A 32 10.13 -4.84 4.79
CA LYS A 32 10.53 -6.15 4.24
C LYS A 32 10.80 -7.19 5.33
N THR A 33 11.39 -6.77 6.45
CA THR A 33 11.67 -7.64 7.59
C THR A 33 10.41 -8.23 8.21
N GLU A 34 9.33 -7.46 8.29
CA GLU A 34 8.05 -7.96 8.78
C GLU A 34 7.39 -8.89 7.75
N VAL A 35 7.50 -8.60 6.46
CA VAL A 35 7.04 -9.49 5.39
C VAL A 35 7.76 -10.84 5.42
N GLU A 36 9.08 -10.84 5.66
CA GLU A 36 9.87 -12.06 5.84
C GLU A 36 9.44 -12.83 7.08
N GLY A 37 9.23 -12.15 8.21
CA GLY A 37 8.69 -12.77 9.42
C GLY A 37 7.32 -13.42 9.19
N LEU A 38 6.42 -12.74 8.49
CA LEU A 38 5.11 -13.29 8.10
C LEU A 38 5.26 -14.52 7.20
N ARG A 39 6.28 -14.56 6.32
CA ARG A 39 6.56 -15.72 5.47
C ARG A 39 6.97 -16.93 6.30
N ASP A 40 7.77 -16.74 7.34
CA ASP A 40 8.20 -17.82 8.21
C ASP A 40 7.08 -18.30 9.12
N ILE A 41 6.21 -17.39 9.60
CA ILE A 41 4.97 -17.75 10.29
C ILE A 41 4.07 -18.60 9.37
N ALA A 42 3.85 -18.16 8.12
CA ALA A 42 3.03 -18.89 7.16
C ALA A 42 3.56 -20.30 6.89
N LYS A 43 4.88 -20.47 6.75
CA LYS A 43 5.52 -21.79 6.61
C LYS A 43 5.28 -22.65 7.85
N THR A 44 5.46 -22.08 9.03
CA THR A 44 5.32 -22.80 10.31
C THR A 44 3.90 -23.30 10.53
N LEU A 45 2.90 -22.49 10.14
CA LEU A 45 1.48 -22.82 10.29
C LEU A 45 0.89 -23.56 9.08
N GLY A 46 1.67 -23.73 8.01
CA GLY A 46 1.19 -24.32 6.77
C GLY A 46 0.16 -23.47 6.02
N LYS A 47 0.12 -22.15 6.25
CA LYS A 47 -0.76 -21.22 5.51
C LYS A 47 -0.29 -21.03 4.08
N ARG A 48 -1.18 -21.32 3.13
CA ARG A 48 -0.91 -21.30 1.67
C ARG A 48 -1.78 -20.30 0.93
N ASP A 49 -2.78 -19.76 1.61
CA ASP A 49 -3.78 -18.81 1.13
C ASP A 49 -3.32 -17.36 1.24
N TRP A 50 -2.18 -17.09 1.89
CA TRP A 50 -1.60 -15.75 1.96
C TRP A 50 -0.84 -15.38 0.70
N ASN A 51 -1.26 -14.29 0.06
CA ASN A 51 -0.58 -13.75 -1.09
C ASN A 51 0.46 -12.69 -0.69
N PHE A 52 1.74 -13.06 -0.74
CA PHE A 52 2.87 -12.16 -0.44
C PHE A 52 3.24 -11.23 -1.60
N SER A 53 2.56 -11.30 -2.75
CA SER A 53 2.73 -10.35 -3.85
C SER A 53 1.93 -9.05 -3.65
N VAL A 54 1.08 -9.01 -2.62
CA VAL A 54 0.36 -7.81 -2.20
C VAL A 54 0.80 -7.39 -0.80
N ASP A 55 0.56 -6.13 -0.45
CA ASP A 55 0.85 -5.63 0.90
C ASP A 55 -0.01 -6.38 1.94
N PRO A 56 0.59 -7.01 2.96
CA PRO A 56 -0.16 -7.72 3.99
C PRO A 56 -1.19 -6.82 4.70
N CYS A 57 -0.86 -5.55 4.91
CA CYS A 57 -1.75 -4.59 5.56
C CYS A 57 -2.87 -4.04 4.66
N SER A 58 -2.91 -4.43 3.38
CA SER A 58 -4.01 -4.08 2.49
C SER A 58 -5.35 -4.72 2.87
N GLY A 59 -5.30 -5.81 3.66
CA GLY A 59 -6.48 -6.60 4.01
C GLY A 59 -7.09 -7.38 2.84
N GLN A 60 -6.37 -7.51 1.72
CA GLN A 60 -6.83 -8.24 0.54
C GLN A 60 -6.18 -9.63 0.46
N TYR A 61 -6.67 -10.48 -0.44
CA TYR A 61 -6.00 -11.73 -0.86
C TYR A 61 -5.50 -12.64 0.28
N GLY A 62 -6.36 -12.93 1.26
CA GLY A 62 -6.10 -13.92 2.31
C GLY A 62 -5.53 -13.35 3.62
N TRP A 63 -5.14 -12.07 3.64
CA TRP A 63 -4.64 -11.39 4.85
C TRP A 63 -5.73 -11.02 5.85
N VAL A 64 -6.94 -10.77 5.34
CA VAL A 64 -8.15 -10.58 6.14
C VAL A 64 -9.26 -11.46 5.57
N THR A 65 -9.87 -12.29 6.42
CA THR A 65 -11.13 -12.99 6.09
C THR A 65 -12.30 -12.08 6.47
N PRO A 66 -13.08 -11.54 5.52
CA PRO A 66 -14.30 -10.79 5.86
C PRO A 66 -15.35 -11.74 6.46
N ASN A 67 -15.95 -11.33 7.58
CA ASN A 67 -16.98 -12.10 8.31
C ASN A 67 -16.57 -13.55 8.64
N PRO A 68 -15.44 -13.75 9.34
CA PRO A 68 -14.96 -15.09 9.60
C PRO A 68 -15.87 -15.82 10.59
N VAL A 69 -16.00 -17.14 10.42
CA VAL A 69 -16.56 -18.00 11.47
C VAL A 69 -15.56 -17.99 12.63
N LYS A 70 -16.06 -17.95 13.86
CA LYS A 70 -15.20 -17.88 15.06
C LYS A 70 -14.14 -19.00 15.01
N GLY A 71 -12.86 -18.64 15.02
CA GLY A 71 -11.74 -19.58 14.91
C GLY A 71 -11.18 -19.80 13.49
N SER A 72 -11.77 -19.18 12.46
CA SER A 72 -11.23 -19.16 11.09
C SER A 72 -10.80 -17.75 10.65
N GLU A 73 -10.53 -16.87 11.62
CA GLU A 73 -10.12 -15.50 11.34
C GLU A 73 -8.64 -15.52 10.90
N ASN A 74 -8.37 -15.25 9.62
CA ASN A 74 -7.07 -14.69 9.26
C ASN A 74 -7.23 -13.20 9.40
N ALA A 75 -6.70 -12.61 10.47
CA ALA A 75 -6.72 -11.16 10.61
C ALA A 75 -5.37 -10.69 11.16
N ILE A 76 -4.67 -9.91 10.34
CA ILE A 76 -3.58 -9.08 10.80
C ILE A 76 -4.10 -7.67 11.00
N SER A 77 -3.69 -7.04 12.11
CA SER A 77 -3.96 -5.64 12.38
C SER A 77 -2.66 -4.87 12.17
N CYS A 78 -2.76 -3.75 11.47
CA CYS A 78 -1.63 -2.90 11.16
C CYS A 78 -1.84 -1.49 11.67
N ASN A 79 -0.76 -0.86 12.11
CA ASN A 79 -0.73 0.57 12.40
C ASN A 79 0.22 1.26 11.43
N CYS A 80 -0.33 2.16 10.62
CA CYS A 80 0.39 2.93 9.60
C CYS A 80 0.62 4.39 10.01
N SER A 81 0.63 4.70 11.30
CA SER A 81 0.85 6.07 11.78
C SER A 81 2.34 6.44 11.91
N PHE A 82 3.25 5.54 11.52
CA PHE A 82 4.69 5.70 11.71
C PHE A 82 5.32 6.50 10.57
N SER A 83 6.40 7.22 10.89
CA SER A 83 7.21 7.98 9.92
C SER A 83 6.37 8.88 9.00
N ASN A 84 5.49 9.71 9.57
CA ASN A 84 4.54 10.55 8.81
C ASN A 84 3.59 9.73 7.91
N ALA A 85 3.11 8.61 8.43
CA ALA A 85 2.23 7.67 7.72
C ALA A 85 2.80 7.10 6.41
N THR A 86 4.11 6.82 6.41
CA THR A 86 4.80 6.18 5.27
C THR A 86 5.19 4.73 5.57
N VAL A 87 5.18 4.33 6.84
CA VAL A 87 5.54 2.98 7.29
C VAL A 87 4.40 2.37 8.10
N CYS A 88 4.04 1.13 7.76
CA CYS A 88 3.09 0.33 8.52
C CYS A 88 3.81 -0.73 9.35
N HIS A 89 3.29 -1.02 10.53
CA HIS A 89 3.76 -2.13 11.36
C HIS A 89 2.61 -3.05 11.71
N VAL A 90 2.85 -4.37 11.69
CA VAL A 90 1.91 -5.34 12.23
C VAL A 90 1.85 -5.17 13.75
N THR A 91 0.67 -4.88 14.29
CA THR A 91 0.46 -4.70 15.74
C THR A 91 -0.22 -5.88 16.39
N SER A 92 -0.98 -6.67 15.65
CA SER A 92 -1.64 -7.87 16.17
C SER A 92 -1.91 -8.87 15.07
N MET A 93 -1.94 -10.15 15.44
CA MET A 93 -2.33 -11.27 14.58
C MET A 93 -3.35 -12.10 15.35
N TYR A 94 -4.51 -12.36 14.76
CA TYR A 94 -5.60 -13.12 15.39
C TYR A 94 -5.80 -14.45 14.66
N ASN A 95 -6.04 -15.51 15.44
CA ASN A 95 -6.34 -16.88 15.00
C ASN A 95 -5.41 -17.42 13.89
N ILE A 96 -4.11 -17.36 14.19
CA ILE A 96 -3.07 -17.88 13.30
C ILE A 96 -2.94 -19.39 13.38
#